data_AF-A0A2A4VUV9-F1
#
_entry.id   AF-A0A2A4VUV9-F1
#
_cell.length_a   1.000
_cell.length_b   1.000
_cell.length_c   1.000
_cell.angle_alpha   90.00
_cell.angle_beta   90.00
_cell.angle_gamma   90.00
#
_symmetry.space_group_name_H-M   'P 1'
#
loop_
_entity.id
_entity.type
_entity.pdbx_description
1 polymer ?
#
loop_
_entity_poly.entity_id
_entity_poly.type
_entity_poly.pdbx_seq_one_letter_code
_entity_poly.pdbx_strand_id
1 'polypeptide(L)'
;MSVDFCQEIYPSQLFLEEVKKGEPSKQFAKVKNNHNNEEGVSFNSVKIGAAIQMIDDWYSDGVSKPIRAHEYGADSELIIARRPPQSKLDFYSLLSNSEKYLNVLSTVKNNQIPPEILYVFSILIKGGMFQKKGEH
;
A
#
# COMPACT_ATOMS: atom_id res chain seq x y z
N MET A 1 3.63 7.93 -22.55
CA MET A 1 3.69 9.19 -21.78
C MET A 1 4.19 10.24 -22.74
N SER A 2 3.33 11.22 -23.10
CA SER A 2 3.80 12.39 -23.84
C SER A 2 4.33 13.37 -22.82
N VAL A 3 5.56 13.82 -23.00
CA VAL A 3 6.17 14.86 -22.15
C VAL A 3 6.54 16.01 -23.07
N ASP A 4 6.33 17.23 -22.59
CA ASP A 4 6.78 18.42 -23.29
C ASP A 4 8.30 18.57 -23.15
N PHE A 5 8.89 19.33 -24.07
CA PHE A 5 10.32 19.63 -24.01
C PHE A 5 10.66 20.33 -22.68
N CYS A 6 11.72 19.86 -22.01
CA CYS A 6 12.15 20.33 -20.68
C CYS A 6 11.13 20.15 -19.55
N GLN A 7 10.12 19.28 -19.71
CA GLN A 7 9.24 18.93 -18.60
C GLN A 7 10.00 18.15 -17.51
N GLU A 8 9.85 18.58 -16.26
CA GLU A 8 10.46 17.89 -15.12
C GLU A 8 9.84 16.49 -14.93
N ILE A 9 10.69 15.52 -14.62
CA ILE A 9 10.28 14.17 -14.21
C ILE A 9 10.47 14.01 -12.69
N TYR A 10 9.65 13.17 -12.05
CA TYR A 10 9.63 13.01 -10.59
C TYR A 10 9.94 11.57 -10.13
N PRO A 11 11.22 11.14 -10.12
CA PRO A 11 11.65 9.82 -9.66
C PRO A 11 11.42 9.56 -8.17
N SER A 12 11.72 8.35 -7.70
CA SER A 12 11.80 8.07 -6.26
C SER A 12 12.95 8.84 -5.62
N GLN A 13 12.71 9.40 -4.44
CA GLN A 13 13.74 10.05 -3.61
C GLN A 13 14.30 9.05 -2.59
N LEU A 14 15.55 9.25 -2.20
CA LEU A 14 16.17 8.53 -1.10
C LEU A 14 15.73 9.13 0.23
N PHE A 15 15.45 8.27 1.21
CA PHE A 15 15.27 8.69 2.59
C PHE A 15 16.63 8.64 3.28
N LEU A 16 17.18 9.80 3.62
CA LEU A 16 18.48 9.95 4.28
C LEU A 16 18.24 10.60 5.64
N GLU A 17 18.69 9.95 6.71
CA GLU A 17 18.59 10.50 8.07
C GLU A 17 19.54 11.69 8.26
N GLU A 18 20.72 11.62 7.66
CA GLU A 18 21.71 12.69 7.66
C GLU A 18 22.16 13.00 6.22
N VAL A 19 22.21 14.28 5.87
CA VAL A 19 22.73 14.76 4.58
C VAL A 19 24.17 15.21 4.80
N LYS A 20 25.10 14.65 4.03
CA LYS A 20 26.52 15.02 4.14
C LYS A 20 26.72 16.49 3.75
N LYS A 21 27.65 17.15 4.43
CA LYS A 21 27.99 18.55 4.16
C LYS A 21 28.44 18.71 2.70
N GLY A 22 27.73 19.54 1.95
CA GLY A 22 28.00 19.79 0.53
C GLY A 22 27.16 18.95 -0.45
N GLU A 23 26.36 18.01 0.04
CA GLU A 23 25.41 17.25 -0.79
C GLU A 23 24.01 17.90 -0.82
N PRO A 24 23.26 17.74 -1.91
CA PRO A 24 21.88 18.20 -1.97
C PRO A 24 21.00 17.40 -1.01
N SER A 25 20.02 18.08 -0.40
CA SER A 25 19.02 17.45 0.48
C SER A 25 18.07 16.53 -0.27
N LYS A 26 17.74 16.85 -1.53
CA LYS A 26 16.94 16.01 -2.41
C LYS A 26 17.86 15.13 -3.25
N GLN A 27 17.88 13.83 -2.94
CA GLN A 27 18.62 12.83 -3.69
C GLN A 27 17.67 11.81 -4.31
N PHE A 28 17.92 11.39 -5.54
CA PHE A 28 17.08 10.43 -6.26
C PHE A 28 17.63 9.00 -6.16
N ALA A 29 16.73 8.03 -6.12
CA ALA A 29 17.08 6.64 -6.35
C ALA A 29 17.63 6.48 -7.78
N LYS A 30 18.70 5.71 -7.92
CA LYS A 30 19.35 5.43 -9.21
C LYS A 30 19.52 3.93 -9.41
N VAL A 31 19.57 3.51 -10.66
CA VAL A 31 19.87 2.14 -11.06
C VAL A 31 20.91 2.16 -12.18
N LYS A 32 21.83 1.20 -12.18
CA LYS A 32 22.80 1.03 -13.25
C LYS A 32 22.15 0.38 -14.46
N ASN A 33 22.46 0.90 -15.63
CA ASN A 33 22.09 0.32 -16.90
C ASN A 33 23.08 -0.80 -17.25
N ASN A 34 22.54 -2.00 -17.49
CA ASN A 34 23.33 -3.20 -17.79
C ASN A 34 24.06 -3.14 -19.15
N HIS A 35 23.67 -2.24 -20.05
CA HIS A 35 24.21 -2.15 -21.40
C HIS A 35 25.40 -1.20 -21.53
N ASN A 36 25.41 -0.09 -20.79
CA ASN A 36 26.40 0.98 -20.94
C ASN A 36 27.04 1.43 -19.61
N ASN A 37 26.71 0.79 -18.49
CA ASN A 37 27.23 1.09 -17.15
C ASN A 37 26.94 2.52 -16.64
N GLU A 38 26.01 3.24 -17.28
CA GLU A 38 25.51 4.55 -16.84
C GLU A 38 24.44 4.40 -15.74
N GLU A 39 24.21 5.45 -14.96
CA GLU A 39 23.16 5.49 -13.95
C GLU A 39 21.96 6.32 -14.42
N GLY A 40 20.77 5.71 -14.38
CA GLY A 40 19.50 6.39 -14.57
C GLY A 40 18.77 6.58 -13.25
N VAL A 41 18.03 7.68 -13.11
CA VAL A 41 17.07 7.83 -12.01
C VAL A 41 15.96 6.79 -12.11
N SER A 42 15.45 6.31 -10.97
CA SER A 42 14.52 5.19 -10.94
C SER A 42 13.30 5.42 -10.05
N PHE A 43 12.26 4.64 -10.30
CA PHE A 43 11.17 4.42 -9.36
C PHE A 43 11.46 3.15 -8.58
N ASN A 44 11.47 3.25 -7.25
CA ASN A 44 11.72 2.09 -6.41
C ASN A 44 10.52 1.10 -6.46
N SER A 45 10.82 -0.19 -6.28
CA SER A 45 9.83 -1.25 -6.33
C SER A 45 8.74 -1.09 -5.26
N VAL A 46 9.09 -0.57 -4.08
CA VAL A 46 8.14 -0.34 -2.98
C VAL A 46 7.09 0.72 -3.35
N LYS A 47 7.47 1.82 -4.01
CA LYS A 47 6.57 2.88 -4.48
C LYS A 47 5.65 2.37 -5.58
N ILE A 48 6.18 1.60 -6.52
CA ILE A 48 5.38 0.96 -7.58
C ILE A 48 4.40 -0.03 -6.96
N GLY A 49 4.86 -0.89 -6.05
CA GLY A 49 4.01 -1.85 -5.34
C GLY A 49 2.91 -1.17 -4.53
N ALA A 50 3.24 -0.08 -3.83
CA ALA A 50 2.26 0.74 -3.11
C ALA A 50 1.20 1.32 -4.05
N ALA A 51 1.60 1.80 -5.24
CA ALA A 51 0.66 2.31 -6.23
C ALA A 51 -0.26 1.22 -6.80
N ILE A 52 0.27 0.03 -7.10
CA ILE A 52 -0.54 -1.12 -7.57
C ILE A 52 -1.53 -1.57 -6.49
N GLN A 53 -1.16 -1.45 -5.22
CA GLN A 53 -1.99 -1.82 -4.06
C GLN A 53 -3.03 -0.76 -3.67
N MET A 54 -3.18 0.33 -4.43
CA MET A 54 -4.23 1.34 -4.24
C MET A 54 -5.59 0.79 -4.70
N ILE A 55 -6.13 -0.17 -3.94
CA ILE A 55 -7.33 -0.94 -4.31
C ILE A 55 -8.40 -0.97 -3.21
N ASP A 56 -8.11 -0.51 -2.00
CA ASP A 56 -9.10 -0.54 -0.91
C ASP A 56 -10.05 0.66 -1.03
N ASP A 57 -11.21 0.42 -1.63
CA ASP A 57 -12.37 1.31 -1.67
C ASP A 57 -13.56 0.79 -0.85
N TRP A 58 -13.32 -0.23 -0.01
CA TRP A 58 -14.34 -0.95 0.75
C TRP A 58 -14.52 -0.46 2.19
N TYR A 59 -13.96 0.69 2.54
CA TYR A 59 -13.90 1.15 3.93
C TYR A 59 -15.09 2.03 4.34
N SER A 60 -15.87 2.53 3.39
CA SER A 60 -17.11 3.28 3.61
C SER A 60 -17.94 3.35 2.35
N ASP A 61 -19.21 3.74 2.44
CA ASP A 61 -19.99 4.11 1.25
C ASP A 61 -19.51 5.46 0.70
N GLY A 62 -19.57 5.64 -0.62
CA GLY A 62 -19.26 6.93 -1.27
C GLY A 62 -17.77 7.30 -1.30
N VAL A 63 -16.88 6.31 -1.39
CA VAL A 63 -15.43 6.51 -1.49
C VAL A 63 -15.07 7.31 -2.74
N SER A 64 -14.33 8.41 -2.57
CA SER A 64 -13.86 9.26 -3.68
C SER A 64 -12.58 8.74 -4.32
N LYS A 65 -11.75 8.02 -3.57
CA LYS A 65 -10.52 7.40 -4.05
C LYS A 65 -10.18 6.13 -3.25
N PRO A 66 -9.68 5.08 -3.91
CA PRO A 66 -9.14 3.93 -3.20
C PRO A 66 -7.89 4.35 -2.41
N ILE A 67 -7.64 3.66 -1.31
CA ILE A 67 -6.39 3.78 -0.55
C ILE A 67 -5.55 2.52 -0.72
N ARG A 68 -4.28 2.60 -0.31
CA ARG A 68 -3.42 1.42 -0.29
C ARG A 68 -3.96 0.40 0.69
N ALA A 69 -4.07 -0.86 0.26
CA ALA A 69 -4.38 -1.97 1.17
C ALA A 69 -3.42 -1.95 2.37
N HIS A 70 -3.98 -1.76 3.56
CA HIS A 70 -3.24 -1.56 4.80
C HIS A 70 -4.07 -2.04 5.98
N GLU A 71 -3.41 -2.57 7.00
CA GLU A 71 -3.99 -3.27 8.17
C GLU A 71 -5.04 -2.42 8.90
N TYR A 72 -4.85 -1.11 8.90
CA TYR A 72 -5.72 -0.11 9.50
C TYR A 72 -6.30 0.90 8.48
N GLY A 73 -6.15 0.62 7.18
CA GLY A 73 -6.59 1.53 6.11
C GLY A 73 -5.97 2.93 6.23
N ALA A 74 -4.64 3.03 6.23
CA ALA A 74 -3.95 4.31 6.38
C ALA A 74 -4.14 5.20 5.13
N ASP A 75 -4.70 6.40 5.33
CA ASP A 75 -4.83 7.45 4.30
C ASP A 75 -3.71 8.46 4.50
N SER A 76 -2.66 8.37 3.68
CA SER A 76 -1.46 9.20 3.83
C SER A 76 -1.69 10.68 3.50
N GLU A 77 -2.72 11.01 2.70
CA GLU A 77 -3.04 12.40 2.38
C GLU A 77 -3.74 13.11 3.53
N LEU A 78 -4.65 12.41 4.22
CA LEU A 78 -5.39 12.96 5.36
C LEU A 78 -4.72 12.67 6.71
N ILE A 79 -3.72 11.79 6.73
CA ILE A 79 -3.00 11.37 7.95
C ILE A 79 -3.98 10.75 8.97
N ILE A 80 -4.88 9.88 8.49
CA ILE A 80 -5.86 9.17 9.32
C ILE A 80 -5.89 7.68 9.03
N ALA A 81 -6.46 6.90 9.95
CA ALA A 81 -6.84 5.51 9.73
C ALA A 81 -8.33 5.45 9.33
N ARG A 82 -8.63 4.89 8.15
CA ARG A 82 -10.02 4.66 7.70
C ARG A 82 -10.65 3.43 8.37
N ARG A 83 -9.82 2.50 8.86
CA ARG A 83 -10.25 1.29 9.57
C ARG A 83 -9.59 1.25 10.96
N PRO A 84 -9.94 2.20 11.85
CA PRO A 84 -9.36 2.22 13.19
C PRO A 84 -9.84 0.99 13.98
N PRO A 85 -9.04 0.42 14.91
CA PRO A 85 -9.41 -0.78 15.65
C PRO A 85 -10.79 -0.72 16.34
N GLN A 86 -11.22 0.48 16.73
CA GLN A 86 -12.51 0.73 17.36
C GLN A 86 -13.70 0.40 16.45
N SER A 87 -13.55 0.49 15.13
CA SER A 87 -14.61 0.14 14.18
C SER A 87 -14.79 -1.37 14.01
N LYS A 88 -13.81 -2.18 14.46
CA LYS A 88 -13.72 -3.63 14.21
C LYS A 88 -13.71 -4.03 12.73
N LEU A 89 -13.45 -3.06 11.84
CA LEU A 89 -13.29 -3.26 10.39
C LEU A 89 -11.82 -3.22 9.96
N ASP A 90 -10.89 -3.18 10.93
CA ASP A 90 -9.46 -3.36 10.70
C ASP A 90 -9.12 -4.83 10.39
N PHE A 91 -7.94 -5.05 9.84
CA PHE A 91 -7.52 -6.37 9.41
C PHE A 91 -7.50 -7.41 10.54
N TYR A 92 -7.04 -7.06 11.74
CA TYR A 92 -6.91 -8.01 12.84
C TYR A 92 -8.26 -8.39 13.42
N SER A 93 -9.17 -7.42 13.56
CA SER A 93 -10.56 -7.69 13.97
C SER A 93 -11.26 -8.61 12.97
N LEU A 94 -11.11 -8.35 11.67
CA LEU A 94 -11.73 -9.19 10.63
C LEU A 94 -11.07 -10.57 10.56
N LEU A 95 -9.74 -10.67 10.62
CA LEU A 95 -9.01 -11.95 10.57
C LEU A 95 -9.43 -12.89 11.71
N SER A 96 -9.68 -12.35 12.91
CA SER A 96 -10.17 -13.14 14.05
C SER A 96 -11.54 -13.78 13.80
N ASN A 97 -12.34 -13.23 12.88
CA ASN A 97 -13.64 -13.75 12.47
C ASN A 97 -13.57 -14.63 11.20
N SER A 98 -12.40 -15.16 10.85
CA SER A 98 -12.16 -15.91 9.61
C SER A 98 -13.08 -17.13 9.41
N GLU A 99 -13.46 -17.83 10.49
CA GLU A 99 -14.41 -18.96 10.41
C GLU A 99 -15.76 -18.54 9.80
N LYS A 100 -16.24 -17.34 10.12
CA LYS A 100 -17.47 -16.79 9.54
C LYS A 100 -17.32 -16.59 8.03
N TYR A 101 -16.16 -16.13 7.56
CA TYR A 101 -15.91 -15.88 6.15
C TYR A 101 -15.82 -17.16 5.33
N LEU A 102 -15.30 -18.26 5.90
CA LEU A 102 -15.30 -19.58 5.23
C LEU A 102 -16.72 -20.07 4.94
N ASN A 103 -17.63 -19.92 5.91
CA ASN A 103 -19.03 -20.26 5.73
C ASN A 103 -19.74 -19.37 4.70
N VAL A 104 -19.37 -18.09 4.64
CA VAL A 104 -19.91 -17.20 3.60
C VAL A 104 -19.41 -17.62 2.22
N LEU A 105 -18.10 -17.82 2.05
CA LEU A 105 -17.50 -18.22 0.77
C LEU A 105 -18.08 -19.54 0.21
N SER A 106 -18.45 -20.49 1.06
CA SER A 106 -19.09 -21.75 0.62
C SER A 106 -20.51 -21.57 0.08
N THR A 107 -21.15 -20.42 0.37
CA THR A 107 -22.53 -20.09 -0.04
C THR A 107 -22.61 -18.99 -1.10
N VAL A 108 -21.50 -18.30 -1.40
CA VAL A 108 -21.45 -17.25 -2.43
C VAL A 108 -21.78 -17.84 -3.80
N LYS A 109 -22.78 -17.25 -4.46
CA LYS A 109 -23.12 -17.49 -5.86
C LYS A 109 -22.83 -16.21 -6.66
N ASN A 110 -22.47 -16.36 -7.94
CA ASN A 110 -22.31 -15.26 -8.90
C ASN A 110 -21.24 -14.19 -8.54
N ASN A 111 -20.11 -14.59 -7.97
CA ASN A 111 -18.94 -13.71 -7.71
C ASN A 111 -19.21 -12.49 -6.79
N GLN A 112 -20.30 -12.47 -6.04
CA GLN A 112 -20.57 -11.42 -5.05
C GLN A 112 -19.83 -11.70 -3.75
N ILE A 113 -18.50 -11.53 -3.79
CA ILE A 113 -17.64 -11.68 -2.61
C ILE A 113 -17.85 -10.46 -1.70
N PRO A 114 -18.13 -10.64 -0.39
CA PRO A 114 -18.23 -9.54 0.55
C PRO A 114 -16.97 -8.64 0.53
N PRO A 115 -17.14 -7.31 0.59
CA PRO A 115 -16.02 -6.36 0.58
C PRO A 115 -14.96 -6.62 1.67
N GLU A 116 -15.38 -7.08 2.85
CA GLU A 116 -14.48 -7.40 3.96
C GLU A 116 -13.56 -8.58 3.62
N ILE A 117 -14.04 -9.55 2.85
CA ILE A 117 -13.24 -10.69 2.40
C ILE A 117 -12.21 -10.20 1.37
N LEU A 118 -12.63 -9.39 0.39
CA LEU A 118 -11.70 -8.79 -0.59
C LEU A 118 -10.61 -7.97 0.12
N TYR A 119 -10.99 -7.16 1.10
CA TYR A 119 -10.06 -6.40 1.93
C TYR A 119 -9.07 -7.31 2.68
N VAL A 120 -9.55 -8.34 3.40
CA VAL A 120 -8.68 -9.28 4.13
C VAL A 120 -7.70 -9.97 3.17
N PHE A 121 -8.18 -10.48 2.04
CA PHE A 121 -7.32 -11.13 1.04
C PHE A 121 -6.33 -10.15 0.41
N SER A 122 -6.70 -8.89 0.19
CA SER A 122 -5.77 -7.88 -0.33
C SER A 122 -4.54 -7.70 0.57
N ILE A 123 -4.73 -7.76 1.89
CA ILE A 123 -3.66 -7.65 2.87
C ILE A 123 -2.84 -8.95 2.94
N LEU A 124 -3.48 -10.11 2.83
CA LEU A 124 -2.77 -11.39 2.75
C LEU A 124 -1.88 -11.47 1.51
N ILE A 125 -2.36 -10.99 0.36
CA ILE A 125 -1.59 -10.91 -0.90
C ILE A 125 -0.46 -9.88 -0.79
N LYS A 126 -0.71 -8.72 -0.17
CA LYS A 126 0.35 -7.74 0.14
C LYS A 126 1.46 -8.40 0.97
N GLY A 127 1.08 -9.28 1.89
CA GLY A 127 1.96 -9.88 2.88
C GLY A 127 2.31 -8.90 4.00
N GLY A 128 2.95 -9.42 5.04
CA GLY A 128 3.32 -8.66 6.23
C GLY A 128 3.55 -9.57 7.43
N MET A 129 3.94 -8.97 8.56
CA MET A 129 4.05 -9.66 9.83
C MET A 129 2.74 -9.48 10.60
N PHE A 130 1.95 -10.55 10.71
CA PHE A 130 0.63 -10.52 11.37
C PHE A 130 0.67 -11.01 12.82
N GLN A 131 1.75 -10.72 13.53
CA GLN A 131 1.93 -11.17 14.90
C GLN A 131 1.18 -10.25 15.87
N LYS A 132 0.37 -10.84 16.76
CA LYS A 132 -0.02 -10.18 18.00
C LYS A 132 1.23 -10.15 18.89
N LYS A 133 1.51 -9.00 19.51
CA LYS A 133 2.56 -8.88 20.54
C LYS A 133 2.28 -9.96 21.60
N GLY A 134 3.27 -10.79 21.91
CA GLY A 134 3.16 -11.74 23.01
C GLY A 134 2.91 -10.97 24.30
N GLU A 135 1.87 -11.32 25.04
CA GLU A 135 1.67 -10.84 26.40
C GLU A 135 2.79 -11.47 27.26
N HIS A 136 3.72 -10.63 27.69
CA HIS A 136 4.64 -10.91 28.80
C HIS A 136 4.14 -10.16 30.02
#